data_AF-A0A6J4P671-F1
#
_entry.id   AF-A0A6J4P671-F1
#
_cell.length_a   1.000
_cell.length_b   1.000
_cell.length_c   1.000
_cell.angle_alpha   90.00
_cell.angle_beta   90.00
_cell.angle_gamma   90.00
#
_symmetry.space_group_name_H-M   'P 1'
#
loop_
_entity.id
_entity.type
_entity.pdbx_description
1 polymer ?
#
loop_
_entity_poly.entity_id
_entity_poly.type
_entity_poly.pdbx_seq_one_letter_code
_entity_poly.pdbx_strand_id
1 'polypeptide(L)'
;VYTNPTFDAMFGYTEGELAGQPLGVLNYVDTNFTPDVTVLDIVTQIEQTGEAKYEVHNIKKDRTLFWCRVHTSRFEHPEYGTVYVAVQEDATELKLAEQALQATTNRLNFLLNYSPVVIYSSKAAGDYGATFISENMKDVLGYESSEFLEDPKFWVNHLHPDDVEPVLNGLANVFINDFYFHEYRFRRSDGVYRWMLSQLRLIRDNSGTPVEMLGYLIDISDRKQAELEFQQANEANQAKTVFLANMSHELRTPLNSILGFTQLMSYESNLTPSLQERLQIVNRSGRHLLDLINDILDLSKIESGRMTLNPSDFDLISMLTSIEEMFQVKVQSKELQLIFELDPDIPKFVHTDKKKLYQVLVNLLGNAIKFTNQGSVTLRVRAAQRDQTSCHLCFEVEETGVGIAPTEMDKL
;
A
#
# COMPACT_ATOMS: atom_id res chain seq x y z
N VAL A 1 50.82 -48.63 -17.50
CA VAL A 1 50.21 -47.27 -17.46
C VAL A 1 51.33 -46.27 -17.54
N TYR A 2 51.34 -45.44 -18.59
CA TYR A 2 52.29 -44.34 -18.77
C TYR A 2 51.52 -43.02 -18.62
N THR A 3 52.10 -42.05 -17.93
CA THR A 3 51.59 -40.69 -17.81
C THR A 3 52.64 -39.72 -18.32
N ASN A 4 52.22 -38.58 -18.88
CA ASN A 4 53.14 -37.51 -19.25
C ASN A 4 53.23 -36.45 -18.12
N PRO A 5 54.26 -35.58 -18.12
CA PRO A 5 54.44 -34.59 -17.05
C PRO A 5 53.26 -33.62 -16.90
N THR A 6 52.57 -33.30 -18.00
CA THR A 6 51.39 -32.42 -17.99
C THR A 6 50.21 -33.07 -17.25
N PHE A 7 50.00 -34.38 -17.43
CA PHE A 7 48.99 -35.14 -16.70
C PHE A 7 49.31 -35.21 -15.21
N ASP A 8 50.55 -35.56 -14.84
CA ASP A 8 50.97 -35.63 -13.44
C ASP A 8 50.78 -34.27 -12.74
N ALA A 9 51.17 -33.17 -13.42
CA ALA A 9 50.98 -31.81 -12.92
C ALA A 9 49.49 -31.42 -12.76
N MET A 10 48.62 -31.78 -13.71
CA MET A 10 47.18 -31.48 -13.66
C MET A 10 46.52 -32.09 -12.42
N PHE A 11 46.93 -33.30 -12.03
CA PHE A 11 46.44 -34.01 -10.85
C PHE A 11 47.21 -33.68 -9.55
N GLY A 12 48.28 -32.89 -9.63
CA GLY A 12 49.11 -32.50 -8.47
C GLY A 12 50.06 -33.60 -7.97
N TYR A 13 50.41 -34.57 -8.81
CA TYR A 13 51.37 -35.63 -8.51
C TYR A 13 52.77 -35.26 -9.03
N THR A 14 53.81 -35.84 -8.42
CA THR A 14 55.18 -35.69 -8.94
C THR A 14 55.38 -36.54 -10.19
N GLU A 15 56.28 -36.12 -11.09
CA GLU A 15 56.54 -36.81 -12.36
C GLU A 15 56.85 -38.30 -12.15
N GLY A 16 56.09 -39.17 -12.83
CA GLY A 16 56.24 -40.62 -12.74
C GLY A 16 55.61 -41.28 -11.51
N GLU A 17 55.00 -40.53 -10.59
CA GLU A 17 54.34 -41.08 -9.39
C GLU A 17 53.06 -41.86 -9.74
N LEU A 18 52.37 -41.46 -10.81
CA LEU A 18 51.18 -42.15 -11.33
C LEU A 18 51.52 -43.30 -12.28
N ALA A 19 52.79 -43.46 -12.67
CA ALA A 19 53.21 -44.54 -13.55
C ALA A 19 53.00 -45.90 -12.87
N GLY A 20 52.27 -46.80 -13.53
CA GLY A 20 51.96 -48.14 -13.00
C GLY A 20 50.85 -48.21 -11.94
N GLN A 21 50.32 -47.08 -11.47
CA GLN A 21 49.17 -47.06 -10.56
C GLN A 21 47.86 -47.35 -11.31
N PRO A 22 46.83 -47.93 -10.65
CA PRO A 22 45.51 -48.07 -11.25
C PRO A 22 44.83 -46.70 -11.38
N LEU A 23 44.26 -46.41 -12.56
CA LEU A 23 43.57 -45.15 -12.86
C LEU A 23 42.39 -44.84 -11.92
N GLY A 24 41.86 -45.85 -11.21
CA GLY A 24 40.79 -45.67 -10.23
C GLY A 24 41.17 -44.80 -9.02
N VAL A 25 42.46 -44.53 -8.78
CA VAL A 25 42.93 -43.59 -7.74
C VAL A 25 42.53 -42.14 -8.04
N LEU A 26 42.26 -41.83 -9.31
CA LEU A 26 41.96 -40.47 -9.79
C LEU A 26 40.45 -40.17 -9.86
N ASN A 27 39.64 -41.22 -9.97
CA ASN A 27 38.18 -41.08 -10.12
C ASN A 27 37.53 -40.81 -8.77
N TYR A 28 36.76 -39.71 -8.67
CA TYR A 28 35.91 -39.46 -7.51
C TYR A 28 34.54 -40.12 -7.75
N VAL A 29 34.21 -41.12 -6.93
CA VAL A 29 32.89 -41.79 -6.96
C VAL A 29 32.06 -41.27 -5.79
N ASP A 30 31.21 -40.28 -6.05
CA ASP A 30 30.19 -39.84 -5.09
C ASP A 30 28.93 -40.68 -5.24
N THR A 31 28.34 -41.13 -4.14
CA THR A 31 27.04 -41.83 -4.14
C THR A 31 25.88 -40.92 -4.57
N ASN A 32 26.07 -39.59 -4.61
CA ASN A 32 25.04 -38.61 -4.97
C ASN A 32 25.20 -38.01 -6.38
N PHE A 33 26.30 -38.28 -7.09
CA PHE A 33 26.44 -37.95 -8.50
C PHE A 33 26.29 -39.23 -9.31
N THR A 34 25.15 -39.41 -9.96
CA THR A 34 25.06 -40.34 -11.09
C THR A 34 25.93 -39.74 -12.20
N PRO A 35 27.07 -40.33 -12.56
CA PRO A 35 27.73 -39.90 -13.78
C PRO A 35 26.76 -40.17 -14.94
N ASP A 36 26.54 -39.17 -15.80
CA ASP A 36 25.63 -39.27 -16.96
C ASP A 36 25.96 -40.46 -17.90
N VAL A 37 27.13 -41.09 -17.71
CA VAL A 37 27.59 -42.27 -18.41
C VAL A 37 28.24 -43.22 -17.38
N THR A 38 27.78 -44.46 -17.30
CA THR A 38 28.40 -45.43 -16.39
C THR A 38 29.75 -45.90 -16.93
N VAL A 39 30.67 -46.35 -16.06
CA VAL A 39 31.96 -46.94 -16.49
C VAL A 39 31.76 -48.07 -17.51
N LEU A 40 30.64 -48.80 -17.41
CA LEU A 40 30.26 -49.86 -18.34
C LEU A 40 29.95 -49.32 -19.74
N ASP A 41 29.27 -48.18 -19.84
CA ASP A 41 28.93 -47.55 -21.11
C ASP A 41 30.19 -47.04 -21.84
N ILE A 42 31.13 -46.47 -21.10
CA ILE A 42 32.43 -46.03 -21.64
C ILE A 42 33.20 -47.22 -22.22
N VAL A 43 33.31 -48.31 -21.45
CA VAL A 43 34.01 -49.53 -21.89
C VAL A 43 33.33 -50.13 -23.11
N THR A 44 32.00 -50.24 -23.08
CA THR A 44 31.21 -50.78 -24.20
C THR A 44 31.39 -49.93 -25.46
N GLN A 45 31.39 -48.61 -25.34
CA GLN A 45 31.60 -47.70 -26.45
C GLN A 45 33.00 -47.89 -27.06
N ILE A 46 34.05 -47.93 -26.24
CA ILE A 46 35.42 -48.15 -26.75
C ILE A 46 35.55 -49.51 -27.44
N GLU A 47 34.88 -50.55 -26.93
CA GLU A 47 34.86 -51.88 -27.57
C GLU A 47 34.15 -51.87 -28.93
N GLN A 48 33.11 -51.06 -29.09
CA GLN A 48 32.32 -50.98 -30.33
C GLN A 48 32.92 -50.06 -31.39
N THR A 49 33.39 -48.86 -31.00
CA THR A 49 33.80 -47.79 -31.92
C THR A 49 35.31 -47.57 -31.96
N GLY A 50 36.06 -48.13 -31.00
CA GLY A 50 37.49 -47.89 -30.84
C GLY A 50 37.82 -46.58 -30.13
N GLU A 51 36.84 -45.72 -29.81
CA GLU A 51 37.04 -44.46 -29.08
C GLU A 51 35.80 -44.03 -28.29
N ALA A 52 35.99 -43.33 -27.17
CA ALA A 52 34.92 -42.75 -26.37
C ALA A 52 35.28 -41.35 -25.84
N LYS A 53 34.29 -40.45 -25.82
CA LYS A 53 34.37 -39.10 -25.24
C LYS A 53 33.41 -39.03 -24.08
N TYR A 54 33.89 -38.62 -22.92
CA TYR A 54 33.10 -38.56 -21.69
C TYR A 54 33.67 -37.54 -20.72
N GLU A 55 32.87 -37.14 -19.73
CA GLU A 55 33.27 -36.21 -18.68
C GLU A 55 33.22 -36.93 -17.33
N VAL A 56 34.24 -36.73 -16.51
CA VAL A 56 34.37 -37.36 -15.18
C VAL A 56 34.71 -36.33 -14.12
N HIS A 57 34.25 -36.58 -12.91
CA HIS A 57 34.66 -35.82 -11.74
C HIS A 57 35.85 -36.53 -11.08
N ASN A 58 36.98 -35.85 -11.05
CA ASN A 58 38.25 -36.39 -10.59
C ASN A 58 38.71 -35.69 -9.31
N ILE A 59 39.66 -36.32 -8.62
CA ILE A 59 40.27 -35.79 -7.40
C ILE A 59 41.78 -35.63 -7.58
N LYS A 60 42.31 -34.44 -7.26
CA LYS A 60 43.76 -34.19 -7.22
C LYS A 60 44.37 -34.77 -5.95
N LYS A 61 45.71 -34.84 -5.89
CA LYS A 61 46.46 -35.36 -4.73
C LYS A 61 46.13 -34.64 -3.41
N ASP A 62 45.85 -33.34 -3.48
CA ASP A 62 45.45 -32.49 -2.34
C ASP A 62 43.97 -32.62 -1.95
N ARG A 63 43.22 -33.52 -2.60
CA ARG A 63 41.78 -33.74 -2.47
C ARG A 63 40.87 -32.67 -3.08
N THR A 64 41.40 -31.74 -3.87
CA THR A 64 40.55 -30.84 -4.66
C THR A 64 39.84 -31.62 -5.77
N LEU A 65 38.54 -31.36 -5.91
CA LEU A 65 37.71 -31.96 -6.95
C LEU A 65 37.71 -31.09 -8.20
N PHE A 66 37.73 -31.73 -9.37
CA PHE A 66 37.77 -31.02 -10.64
C PHE A 66 37.13 -31.85 -11.75
N TRP A 67 36.54 -31.19 -12.75
CA TRP A 67 35.93 -31.85 -13.90
C TRP A 67 36.99 -32.09 -14.98
N CYS A 68 37.05 -33.32 -15.48
CA CYS A 68 37.87 -33.68 -16.62
C CYS A 68 37.01 -34.07 -17.81
N ARG A 69 37.30 -33.49 -18.96
CA ARG A 69 36.86 -34.05 -20.24
C ARG A 69 37.90 -35.05 -20.71
N VAL A 70 37.47 -36.27 -21.02
CA VAL A 70 38.34 -37.38 -21.38
C VAL A 70 37.99 -37.89 -22.77
N HIS A 71 39.01 -38.04 -23.61
CA HIS A 71 38.93 -38.76 -24.87
C HIS A 71 39.83 -39.99 -24.82
N THR A 72 39.24 -41.17 -24.84
CA THR A 72 39.95 -42.44 -24.78
C THR A 72 39.85 -43.18 -26.10
N SER A 73 40.99 -43.53 -26.70
CA SER A 73 41.06 -44.29 -27.96
C SER A 73 41.83 -45.59 -27.76
N ARG A 74 41.41 -46.64 -28.46
CA ARG A 74 42.02 -47.97 -28.49
C ARG A 74 42.80 -48.17 -29.80
N PHE A 75 44.01 -48.72 -29.70
CA PHE A 75 44.81 -49.09 -30.85
C PHE A 75 45.59 -50.38 -30.60
N GLU A 76 45.94 -51.09 -31.67
CA GLU A 76 46.76 -52.31 -31.61
C GLU A 76 48.22 -51.96 -31.89
N HIS A 77 49.11 -52.22 -30.93
CA HIS A 77 50.54 -51.98 -31.03
C HIS A 77 51.29 -53.29 -31.34
N PRO A 78 52.21 -53.32 -32.32
CA PRO A 78 52.93 -54.55 -32.71
C PRO A 78 53.70 -55.25 -31.57
N GLU A 79 54.18 -54.47 -30.61
CA GLU A 79 55.03 -54.95 -29.50
C GLU A 79 54.28 -55.09 -28.17
N TYR A 80 53.17 -54.36 -27.97
CA TYR A 80 52.48 -54.25 -26.68
C TYR A 80 51.03 -54.76 -26.71
N GLY A 81 50.53 -55.22 -27.86
CA GLY A 81 49.14 -55.64 -28.04
C GLY A 81 48.18 -54.46 -27.98
N THR A 82 46.98 -54.65 -27.43
CA THR A 82 45.97 -53.60 -27.32
C THR A 82 46.39 -52.53 -26.30
N VAL A 83 46.42 -51.27 -26.74
CA VAL A 83 46.76 -50.11 -25.91
C VAL A 83 45.61 -49.10 -25.93
N TYR A 84 45.37 -48.46 -24.78
CA TYR A 84 44.41 -47.37 -24.63
C TYR A 84 45.17 -46.07 -24.34
N VAL A 85 44.86 -45.00 -25.08
CA VAL A 85 45.36 -43.65 -24.80
C VAL A 85 44.18 -42.77 -24.43
N ALA A 86 44.28 -42.15 -23.26
CA ALA A 86 43.33 -41.17 -22.78
C ALA A 86 43.98 -39.77 -22.80
N VAL A 87 43.33 -38.81 -23.45
CA VAL A 87 43.65 -37.38 -23.35
C VAL A 87 42.67 -36.77 -22.37
N GLN A 88 43.17 -36.06 -21.37
CA GLN A 88 42.35 -35.41 -20.36
C GLN A 88 42.60 -33.91 -20.35
N GLU A 89 41.51 -33.15 -20.28
CA GLU A 89 41.49 -31.70 -20.22
C GLU A 89 40.71 -31.26 -18.96
N ASP A 90 41.27 -30.34 -18.18
CA ASP A 90 40.55 -29.72 -17.06
C ASP A 90 39.43 -28.83 -17.62
N ALA A 91 38.19 -29.22 -17.36
CA ALA A 91 36.98 -28.55 -17.82
C ALA A 91 36.23 -27.86 -16.67
N THR A 92 36.87 -27.69 -15.50
CA THR A 92 36.21 -27.21 -14.28
C THR A 92 35.68 -25.78 -14.42
N GLU A 93 36.48 -24.87 -14.96
CA GLU A 93 36.06 -23.47 -15.15
C GLU A 93 34.84 -23.37 -16.06
N LEU A 94 34.85 -24.13 -17.17
CA LEU A 94 33.74 -24.17 -18.12
C LEU A 94 32.48 -24.74 -17.47
N LYS A 95 32.59 -25.86 -16.75
CA LYS A 95 31.45 -26.49 -16.07
C LYS A 95 30.84 -25.61 -14.98
N LEU A 96 31.67 -24.97 -14.17
CA LEU A 96 31.18 -24.05 -13.14
C LEU A 96 30.49 -22.83 -13.77
N ALA A 97 31.02 -22.31 -14.88
CA ALA A 97 30.38 -21.22 -15.61
C ALA A 97 29.03 -21.62 -16.22
N GLU A 98 28.94 -22.81 -16.84
CA GLU A 98 27.69 -23.35 -17.38
C GLU A 98 26.63 -23.56 -16.28
N GLN A 99 27.03 -24.16 -15.16
CA GLN A 99 26.14 -24.38 -14.02
C GLN A 99 25.68 -23.07 -13.38
N ALA A 100 26.58 -22.10 -13.21
CA ALA A 100 26.25 -20.77 -12.70
C ALA A 100 25.30 -20.01 -13.64
N LEU A 101 25.50 -20.12 -14.95
CA LEU A 101 24.61 -19.55 -15.96
C LEU A 101 23.22 -20.20 -15.87
N GLN A 102 23.14 -21.53 -15.83
CA GLN A 102 21.87 -22.25 -15.70
C GLN A 102 21.13 -21.89 -14.42
N ALA A 103 21.84 -21.82 -13.28
CA ALA A 103 21.27 -21.43 -12.01
C ALA A 103 20.73 -19.98 -12.03
N THR A 104 21.47 -19.06 -12.66
CA THR A 104 21.05 -17.67 -12.83
C THR A 104 19.82 -17.56 -13.72
N THR A 105 19.80 -18.25 -14.86
CA THR A 105 18.65 -18.29 -15.79
C THR A 105 17.40 -18.85 -15.11
N ASN A 106 17.52 -19.99 -14.41
CA ASN A 106 16.41 -20.59 -13.68
C ASN A 106 15.85 -19.64 -12.61
N ARG A 107 16.74 -18.96 -11.87
CA ARG A 107 16.35 -17.97 -10.86
C ARG A 107 15.63 -16.78 -11.49
N LEU A 108 16.12 -16.25 -12.61
CA LEU A 108 15.49 -15.14 -13.31
C LEU A 108 14.09 -15.51 -13.81
N ASN A 109 13.94 -16.67 -14.45
CA ASN A 109 12.64 -17.17 -14.92
C ASN A 109 11.65 -17.34 -13.76
N PHE A 110 12.12 -17.85 -12.61
CA PHE A 110 11.29 -17.95 -11.40
C PHE A 110 10.83 -16.56 -10.93
N LEU A 111 11.73 -15.57 -10.86
CA LEU A 111 11.35 -14.21 -10.43
C LEU A 111 10.36 -13.56 -11.40
N LEU A 112 10.49 -13.80 -12.70
CA LEU A 112 9.56 -13.29 -13.71
C LEU A 112 8.18 -13.93 -13.60
N ASN A 113 8.11 -15.25 -13.38
CA ASN A 113 6.85 -16.00 -13.39
C ASN A 113 6.02 -15.84 -12.11
N TYR A 114 6.63 -15.52 -10.97
CA TYR A 114 5.92 -15.33 -9.69
C TYR A 114 5.69 -13.86 -9.33
N SER A 115 6.20 -12.92 -10.13
CA SER A 115 5.94 -11.50 -9.97
C SER A 115 4.49 -11.17 -10.39
N PRO A 116 3.80 -10.22 -9.73
CA PRO A 116 2.51 -9.70 -10.24
C PRO A 116 2.68 -8.74 -11.43
N VAL A 117 3.92 -8.49 -11.85
CA VAL A 117 4.29 -7.56 -12.92
C VAL A 117 4.59 -8.35 -14.19
N VAL A 118 3.83 -8.13 -15.25
CA VAL A 118 4.13 -8.72 -16.56
C VAL A 118 5.20 -7.90 -17.24
N ILE A 119 6.31 -8.50 -17.63
CA ILE A 119 7.41 -7.84 -18.32
C ILE A 119 7.36 -8.23 -19.79
N TYR A 120 7.56 -7.26 -20.67
CA TYR A 120 7.57 -7.49 -22.11
C TYR A 120 8.63 -6.65 -22.80
N SER A 121 9.03 -7.09 -23.98
CA SER A 121 9.76 -6.25 -24.92
C SER A 121 9.15 -6.31 -26.31
N SER A 122 9.39 -5.28 -27.11
CA SER A 122 8.94 -5.19 -28.49
C SER A 122 9.94 -4.47 -29.38
N LYS A 123 9.76 -4.65 -30.69
CA LYS A 123 10.56 -3.92 -31.69
C LYS A 123 10.35 -2.43 -31.53
N ALA A 124 11.42 -1.64 -31.61
CA ALA A 124 11.33 -0.17 -31.56
C ALA A 124 10.96 0.49 -32.90
N ALA A 125 10.71 -0.29 -33.96
CA ALA A 125 10.33 0.19 -35.27
C ALA A 125 9.42 -0.82 -36.01
N GLY A 126 8.68 -0.34 -37.01
CA GLY A 126 7.83 -1.18 -37.85
C GLY A 126 6.47 -1.47 -37.23
N ASP A 127 6.17 -2.76 -37.03
CA ASP A 127 4.89 -3.23 -36.48
C ASP A 127 4.81 -3.16 -34.94
N TYR A 128 5.92 -2.81 -34.27
CA TYR A 128 6.05 -2.81 -32.81
C TYR A 128 5.65 -4.13 -32.15
N GLY A 129 5.75 -5.25 -32.89
CA GLY A 129 5.37 -6.56 -32.40
C GLY A 129 6.19 -6.95 -31.16
N ALA A 130 5.54 -7.65 -30.23
CA ALA A 130 6.20 -8.17 -29.04
C ALA A 130 7.29 -9.16 -29.42
N THR A 131 8.46 -9.03 -28.80
CA THR A 131 9.61 -9.93 -28.95
C THR A 131 9.80 -10.84 -27.75
N PHE A 132 9.29 -10.42 -26.59
CA PHE A 132 9.27 -11.20 -25.36
C PHE A 132 8.08 -10.79 -24.50
N ILE A 133 7.50 -11.74 -23.78
CA ILE A 133 6.53 -11.49 -22.73
C ILE A 133 6.63 -12.59 -21.65
N SER A 134 6.61 -12.20 -20.38
CA SER A 134 6.73 -13.14 -19.26
C SER A 134 5.48 -14.01 -19.12
N GLU A 135 5.64 -15.25 -18.64
CA GLU A 135 4.57 -16.26 -18.62
C GLU A 135 3.47 -15.97 -17.58
N ASN A 136 3.79 -15.19 -16.54
CA ASN A 136 2.81 -14.71 -15.55
C ASN A 136 1.68 -13.85 -16.16
N MET A 137 1.80 -13.45 -17.43
CA MET A 137 0.72 -12.86 -18.21
C MET A 137 -0.56 -13.70 -18.18
N LYS A 138 -0.42 -15.03 -18.15
CA LYS A 138 -1.56 -15.95 -18.04
C LYS A 138 -2.34 -15.74 -16.75
N ASP A 139 -1.66 -15.53 -15.63
CA ASP A 139 -2.32 -15.31 -14.35
C ASP A 139 -2.94 -13.91 -14.27
N VAL A 140 -2.24 -12.90 -14.80
CA VAL A 140 -2.66 -11.49 -14.74
C VAL A 140 -3.81 -11.19 -15.72
N LEU A 141 -3.67 -11.55 -17.00
CA LEU A 141 -4.63 -11.22 -18.05
C LEU A 141 -5.42 -12.42 -18.60
N GLY A 142 -4.95 -13.65 -18.37
CA GLY A 142 -5.62 -14.86 -18.85
C GLY A 142 -5.26 -15.28 -20.26
N TYR A 143 -4.20 -14.72 -20.85
CA TYR A 143 -3.71 -15.04 -22.20
C TYR A 143 -2.38 -15.78 -22.14
N GLU A 144 -2.12 -16.62 -23.14
CA GLU A 144 -0.82 -17.25 -23.34
C GLU A 144 0.16 -16.27 -23.99
N SER A 145 1.44 -16.40 -23.66
CA SER A 145 2.50 -15.54 -24.22
C SER A 145 2.57 -15.61 -25.75
N SER A 146 2.29 -16.78 -26.33
CA SER A 146 2.26 -16.99 -27.79
C SER A 146 1.26 -16.10 -28.51
N GLU A 147 0.12 -15.77 -27.90
CA GLU A 147 -0.91 -14.93 -28.52
C GLU A 147 -0.41 -13.52 -28.81
N PHE A 148 0.43 -12.97 -27.92
CA PHE A 148 1.07 -11.66 -28.13
C PHE A 148 2.24 -11.71 -29.11
N LEU A 149 2.96 -12.83 -29.16
CA LEU A 149 4.13 -13.00 -30.03
C LEU A 149 3.73 -13.27 -31.48
N GLU A 150 2.57 -13.91 -31.71
CA GLU A 150 2.08 -14.27 -33.04
C GLU A 150 1.31 -13.14 -33.75
N ASP A 151 0.61 -12.28 -33.00
CA ASP A 151 -0.14 -11.13 -33.56
C ASP A 151 0.41 -9.78 -33.07
N PRO A 152 1.12 -9.01 -33.92
CA PRO A 152 1.62 -7.67 -33.58
C PRO A 152 0.52 -6.68 -33.17
N LYS A 153 -0.74 -6.91 -33.59
CA LYS A 153 -1.87 -6.03 -33.27
C LYS A 153 -2.64 -6.49 -32.03
N PHE A 154 -2.25 -7.60 -31.41
CA PHE A 154 -2.98 -8.19 -30.28
C PHE A 154 -3.23 -7.15 -29.19
N TRP A 155 -2.17 -6.44 -28.77
CA TRP A 155 -2.26 -5.43 -27.71
C TRP A 155 -3.25 -4.30 -28.07
N VAL A 156 -3.12 -3.70 -29.25
CA VAL A 156 -3.99 -2.58 -29.67
C VAL A 156 -5.46 -3.02 -29.76
N ASN A 157 -5.71 -4.23 -30.24
CA ASN A 157 -7.06 -4.78 -30.41
C ASN A 157 -7.77 -5.10 -29.08
N HIS A 158 -7.03 -5.15 -27.98
CA HIS A 158 -7.55 -5.44 -26.64
C HIS A 158 -7.61 -4.22 -25.72
N LEU A 159 -7.15 -3.06 -26.20
CA LEU A 159 -7.39 -1.78 -25.53
C LEU A 159 -8.89 -1.46 -25.51
N HIS A 160 -9.34 -0.77 -24.48
CA HIS A 160 -10.68 -0.20 -24.47
C HIS A 160 -10.81 0.85 -25.58
N PRO A 161 -11.93 0.90 -26.34
CA PRO A 161 -12.09 1.80 -27.48
C PRO A 161 -11.74 3.27 -27.19
N ASP A 162 -12.20 3.79 -26.05
CA ASP A 162 -11.92 5.18 -25.62
C ASP A 162 -10.42 5.44 -25.33
N ASP A 163 -9.65 4.40 -25.02
CA ASP A 163 -8.25 4.52 -24.61
C ASP A 163 -7.29 4.36 -25.79
N VAL A 164 -7.74 3.79 -26.93
CA VAL A 164 -6.89 3.53 -28.10
C VAL A 164 -6.18 4.79 -28.60
N GLU A 165 -6.92 5.85 -28.89
CA GLU A 165 -6.34 7.07 -29.46
C GLU A 165 -5.40 7.80 -28.47
N PRO A 166 -5.78 8.04 -27.20
CA PRO A 166 -4.89 8.62 -26.20
C PRO A 166 -3.59 7.82 -26.01
N VAL A 167 -3.71 6.49 -25.94
CA VAL A 167 -2.56 5.58 -25.74
C VAL A 167 -1.61 5.65 -26.93
N LEU A 168 -2.12 5.51 -28.16
CA LEU A 168 -1.29 5.53 -29.37
C LEU A 168 -0.60 6.88 -29.60
N ASN A 169 -1.30 7.99 -29.35
CA ASN A 169 -0.71 9.33 -29.43
C ASN A 169 0.37 9.52 -28.37
N GLY A 170 0.16 8.96 -27.18
CA GLY A 170 1.09 9.00 -26.06
C GLY A 170 2.40 8.25 -26.32
N LEU A 171 2.36 7.14 -27.07
CA LEU A 171 3.54 6.33 -27.38
C LEU A 171 4.64 7.12 -28.10
N ALA A 172 4.32 8.18 -28.86
CA ALA A 172 5.32 9.04 -29.48
C ALA A 172 6.31 9.64 -28.45
N ASN A 173 5.86 9.85 -27.20
CA ASN A 173 6.70 10.39 -26.13
C ASN A 173 7.85 9.46 -25.74
N VAL A 174 7.73 8.14 -25.96
CA VAL A 174 8.80 7.19 -25.65
C VAL A 174 10.05 7.47 -26.51
N PHE A 175 9.87 7.96 -27.73
CA PHE A 175 10.97 8.29 -28.64
C PHE A 175 11.62 9.64 -28.35
N ILE A 176 10.94 10.50 -27.61
CA ILE A 176 11.43 11.83 -27.22
C ILE A 176 12.14 11.76 -25.87
N ASN A 177 11.53 11.09 -24.90
CA ASN A 177 11.98 11.11 -23.51
C ASN A 177 12.69 9.80 -23.07
N ASP A 178 12.83 8.84 -23.99
CA ASP A 178 13.29 7.46 -23.74
C ASP A 178 12.45 6.69 -22.69
N PHE A 179 11.32 7.27 -22.28
CA PHE A 179 10.47 6.82 -21.20
C PHE A 179 9.04 7.31 -21.41
N TYR A 180 8.07 6.42 -21.18
CA TYR A 180 6.67 6.78 -21.18
C TYR A 180 5.91 5.88 -20.20
N PHE A 181 4.96 6.46 -19.47
CA PHE A 181 4.03 5.68 -18.66
C PHE A 181 2.60 6.12 -18.96
N HIS A 182 1.68 5.17 -18.83
CA HIS A 182 0.27 5.39 -19.08
C HIS A 182 -0.57 4.37 -18.36
N GLU A 183 -1.82 4.75 -18.09
CA GLU A 183 -2.83 3.91 -17.48
C GLU A 183 -3.98 3.77 -18.46
N TYR A 184 -4.39 2.54 -18.75
CA TYR A 184 -5.45 2.27 -19.71
C TYR A 184 -6.21 1.01 -19.32
N ARG A 185 -7.40 0.84 -19.88
CA ARG A 185 -8.18 -0.37 -19.72
C ARG A 185 -7.79 -1.39 -20.77
N PHE A 186 -7.46 -2.60 -20.32
CA PHE A 186 -7.11 -3.73 -21.17
C PHE A 186 -8.11 -4.86 -20.94
N ARG A 187 -8.58 -5.46 -22.04
CA ARG A 187 -9.55 -6.57 -21.99
C ARG A 187 -8.81 -7.87 -21.68
N ARG A 188 -9.26 -8.58 -20.64
CA ARG A 188 -8.82 -9.93 -20.29
C ARG A 188 -9.49 -11.00 -21.15
N SER A 189 -9.01 -12.23 -21.08
CA SER A 189 -9.56 -13.36 -21.84
C SER A 189 -11.01 -13.71 -21.48
N ASP A 190 -11.47 -13.34 -20.28
CA ASP A 190 -12.87 -13.44 -19.84
C ASP A 190 -13.78 -12.31 -20.39
N GLY A 191 -13.22 -11.34 -21.11
CA GLY A 191 -13.91 -10.18 -21.67
C GLY A 191 -14.03 -8.98 -20.73
N VAL A 192 -13.59 -9.10 -19.47
CA VAL A 192 -13.64 -8.00 -18.50
C VAL A 192 -12.46 -7.04 -18.73
N TYR A 193 -12.74 -5.75 -18.67
CA TYR A 193 -11.70 -4.72 -18.70
C TYR A 193 -11.07 -4.54 -17.32
N ARG A 194 -9.74 -4.54 -17.26
CA ARG A 194 -8.94 -4.21 -16.08
C ARG A 194 -8.11 -2.96 -16.34
N TRP A 195 -7.90 -2.15 -15.32
CA TRP A 195 -6.98 -1.02 -15.41
C TRP A 195 -5.55 -1.52 -15.31
N MET A 196 -4.77 -1.26 -16.35
CA MET A 196 -3.37 -1.60 -16.43
C MET A 196 -2.54 -0.33 -16.38
N LEU A 197 -1.54 -0.33 -15.50
CA LEU A 197 -0.44 0.62 -15.59
C LEU A 197 0.63 -0.01 -16.47
N SER A 198 1.06 0.75 -17.47
CA SER A 198 2.15 0.34 -18.34
C SER A 198 3.22 1.40 -18.39
N GLN A 199 4.45 0.96 -18.20
CA GLN A 199 5.64 1.78 -18.30
C GLN A 199 6.55 1.20 -19.36
N LEU A 200 7.04 2.05 -20.25
CA LEU A 200 7.95 1.71 -21.34
C LEU A 200 9.24 2.52 -21.22
N ARG A 201 10.33 1.89 -21.60
CA ARG A 201 11.64 2.49 -21.77
C ARG A 201 12.18 2.14 -23.15
N LEU A 202 12.72 3.14 -23.84
CA LEU A 202 13.38 2.94 -25.12
C LEU A 202 14.85 2.59 -24.90
N ILE A 203 15.29 1.50 -25.51
CA ILE A 203 16.69 1.10 -25.55
C ILE A 203 17.25 1.52 -26.89
N ARG A 204 18.43 2.17 -26.85
CA ARG A 204 19.17 2.63 -28.03
C ARG A 204 20.53 1.98 -28.07
N ASP A 205 21.05 1.77 -29.27
CA ASP A 205 22.44 1.37 -29.45
C ASP A 205 23.42 2.54 -29.22
N ASN A 206 24.72 2.26 -29.36
CA ASN A 206 25.78 3.26 -29.21
C ASN A 206 25.71 4.40 -30.25
N SER A 207 24.92 4.25 -31.32
CA SER A 207 24.68 5.28 -32.34
C SER A 207 23.46 6.16 -32.04
N GLY A 208 22.71 5.85 -30.97
CA GLY A 208 21.46 6.53 -30.61
C GLY A 208 20.23 5.98 -31.37
N THR A 209 20.39 4.90 -32.13
CA THR A 209 19.31 4.29 -32.90
C THR A 209 18.43 3.43 -31.97
N PRO A 210 17.09 3.60 -31.98
CA PRO A 210 16.18 2.75 -31.22
C PRO A 210 16.29 1.28 -31.64
N VAL A 211 16.53 0.39 -30.68
CA VAL A 211 16.65 -1.06 -30.93
C VAL A 211 15.49 -1.85 -30.35
N GLU A 212 15.05 -1.50 -29.14
CA GLU A 212 14.06 -2.27 -28.40
C GLU A 212 13.26 -1.36 -27.47
N MET A 213 11.98 -1.66 -27.29
CA MET A 213 11.17 -1.09 -26.22
C MET A 213 11.00 -2.14 -25.14
N LEU A 214 11.37 -1.80 -23.91
CA LEU A 214 11.16 -2.65 -22.75
C LEU A 214 10.06 -2.04 -21.89
N GLY A 215 9.08 -2.86 -21.50
CA GLY A 215 8.01 -2.37 -20.65
C GLY A 215 7.53 -3.40 -19.65
N TYR A 216 6.65 -2.93 -18.77
CA TYR A 216 5.93 -3.79 -17.87
C TYR A 216 4.48 -3.36 -17.71
N LEU A 217 3.64 -4.31 -17.29
CA LEU A 217 2.21 -4.12 -17.00
C LEU A 217 1.92 -4.52 -15.55
N ILE A 218 1.15 -3.68 -14.86
CA ILE A 218 0.67 -3.94 -13.49
C ILE A 218 -0.84 -3.73 -13.49
N ASP A 219 -1.60 -4.70 -12.97
CA ASP A 219 -3.03 -4.49 -12.70
C ASP A 219 -3.17 -3.51 -11.53
N ILE A 220 -3.80 -2.37 -11.81
CA ILE A 220 -4.08 -1.29 -10.85
C ILE A 220 -5.59 -1.12 -10.63
N SER A 221 -6.41 -2.12 -10.97
CA SER A 221 -7.87 -2.05 -10.88
C SER A 221 -8.34 -1.78 -9.45
N ASP A 222 -7.73 -2.44 -8.45
CA ASP A 222 -8.08 -2.24 -7.05
C ASP A 222 -7.78 -0.81 -6.58
N ARG A 223 -6.65 -0.23 -7.05
CA ARG A 223 -6.31 1.18 -6.78
C ARG A 223 -7.33 2.12 -7.41
N LYS A 224 -7.72 1.89 -8.67
CA LYS A 224 -8.70 2.72 -9.37
C LYS A 224 -10.09 2.64 -8.74
N GLN A 225 -10.49 1.47 -8.27
CA GLN A 225 -11.75 1.28 -7.55
C GLN A 225 -11.75 2.06 -6.23
N ALA A 226 -10.67 1.98 -5.45
CA ALA A 226 -10.52 2.74 -4.21
C ALA A 226 -10.51 4.26 -4.44
N GLU A 227 -9.84 4.72 -5.51
CA GLU A 227 -9.85 6.14 -5.90
C GLU A 227 -11.26 6.64 -6.23
N LEU A 228 -12.05 5.84 -6.97
CA LEU A 228 -13.43 6.16 -7.33
C LEU A 228 -14.34 6.21 -6.09
N GLU A 229 -14.26 5.23 -5.21
CA GLU A 229 -15.04 5.17 -3.97
C GLU A 229 -14.74 6.37 -3.07
N PHE A 230 -13.46 6.73 -2.94
CA PHE A 230 -13.05 7.90 -2.19
C PHE A 230 -13.61 9.20 -2.79
N GLN A 231 -13.54 9.35 -4.12
CA GLN A 231 -14.10 10.52 -4.81
C GLN A 231 -15.61 10.64 -4.58
N GLN A 232 -16.35 9.55 -4.76
CA GLN A 232 -17.81 9.53 -4.54
C GLN A 232 -18.19 9.86 -3.09
N ALA A 233 -17.48 9.29 -2.11
CA ALA A 233 -17.70 9.59 -0.70
C ALA A 233 -17.43 11.07 -0.39
N ASN A 234 -16.36 11.64 -0.95
CA ASN A 234 -16.03 13.05 -0.76
C ASN A 234 -17.09 13.97 -1.39
N GLU A 235 -17.52 13.69 -2.62
CA GLU A 235 -18.59 14.43 -3.29
C GLU A 235 -19.90 14.39 -2.52
N ALA A 236 -20.29 13.20 -2.03
CA ALA A 236 -21.48 13.02 -1.20
C ALA A 236 -21.39 13.84 0.11
N ASN A 237 -20.24 13.84 0.79
CA ASN A 237 -20.01 14.63 2.00
C ASN A 237 -20.08 16.14 1.74
N GLN A 238 -19.54 16.60 0.62
CA GLN A 238 -19.63 18.01 0.22
C GLN A 238 -21.08 18.41 -0.08
N ALA A 239 -21.80 17.58 -0.84
CA ALA A 239 -23.21 17.80 -1.14
C ALA A 239 -24.07 17.84 0.14
N LYS A 240 -23.85 16.91 1.08
CA LYS A 240 -24.49 16.91 2.41
C LYS A 240 -24.25 18.23 3.15
N THR A 241 -23.01 18.71 3.16
CA THR A 241 -22.62 19.94 3.87
C THR A 241 -23.30 21.18 3.26
N VAL A 242 -23.28 21.31 1.93
CA VAL A 242 -23.94 22.43 1.22
C VAL A 242 -25.46 22.39 1.43
N PHE A 243 -26.05 21.21 1.34
CA PHE A 243 -27.49 21.02 1.59
C PHE A 243 -27.88 21.47 2.99
N LEU A 244 -27.17 21.02 4.03
CA LEU A 244 -27.44 21.40 5.42
C LEU A 244 -27.29 22.90 5.63
N ALA A 245 -26.23 23.52 5.09
CA ALA A 245 -26.01 24.96 5.17
C ALA A 245 -27.18 25.78 4.58
N ASN A 246 -27.62 25.41 3.38
CA ASN A 246 -28.72 26.09 2.70
C ASN A 246 -30.05 25.89 3.46
N MET A 247 -30.36 24.65 3.86
CA MET A 247 -31.58 24.35 4.61
C MET A 247 -31.64 25.10 5.94
N SER A 248 -30.52 25.23 6.65
CA SER A 248 -30.49 26.01 7.89
C SER A 248 -30.85 27.48 7.66
N HIS A 249 -30.32 28.10 6.60
CA HIS A 249 -30.65 29.48 6.27
C HIS A 249 -32.14 29.66 5.92
N GLU A 250 -32.66 28.75 5.09
CA GLU A 250 -34.07 28.73 4.66
C GLU A 250 -35.04 28.47 5.83
N LEU A 251 -34.64 27.68 6.83
CA LEU A 251 -35.46 27.44 8.03
C LEU A 251 -35.35 28.59 9.06
N ARG A 252 -34.17 29.20 9.19
CA ARG A 252 -33.91 30.27 10.18
C ARG A 252 -34.75 31.51 9.89
N THR A 253 -34.89 31.89 8.63
CA THR A 253 -35.58 33.12 8.21
C THR A 253 -37.07 33.16 8.61
N PRO A 254 -37.92 32.17 8.22
CA PRO A 254 -39.32 32.15 8.63
C PRO A 254 -39.47 31.95 10.14
N LEU A 255 -38.58 31.17 10.77
CA LEU A 255 -38.63 30.91 12.20
C LEU A 255 -38.32 32.16 13.03
N ASN A 256 -37.32 32.94 12.63
CA ASN A 256 -37.04 34.24 13.24
C ASN A 256 -38.20 35.22 13.10
N SER A 257 -38.93 35.15 11.97
CA SER A 257 -40.12 35.98 11.77
C SER A 257 -41.25 35.57 12.72
N ILE A 258 -41.53 34.26 12.84
CA ILE A 258 -42.51 33.72 13.80
C ILE A 258 -42.16 34.10 15.23
N LEU A 259 -40.88 33.94 15.61
CA LEU A 259 -40.39 34.32 16.95
C LEU A 259 -40.50 35.83 17.19
N GLY A 260 -40.19 36.65 16.19
CA GLY A 260 -40.33 38.10 16.27
C GLY A 260 -41.78 38.53 16.49
N PHE A 261 -42.73 38.03 15.69
CA PHE A 261 -44.15 38.35 15.86
C PHE A 261 -44.71 37.84 17.18
N THR A 262 -44.37 36.62 17.60
CA THR A 262 -44.85 36.08 18.88
C THR A 262 -44.26 36.83 20.07
N GLN A 263 -43.04 37.37 19.97
CA GLN A 263 -42.47 38.26 20.98
C GLN A 263 -43.19 39.61 21.01
N LEU A 264 -43.47 40.23 19.86
CA LEU A 264 -44.23 41.48 19.80
C LEU A 264 -45.62 41.31 20.42
N MET A 265 -46.32 40.24 20.07
CA MET A 265 -47.64 39.90 20.64
C MET A 265 -47.57 39.70 22.16
N SER A 266 -46.45 39.24 22.71
CA SER A 266 -46.30 39.05 24.16
C SER A 266 -46.23 40.34 24.97
N TYR A 267 -46.00 41.49 24.32
CA TYR A 267 -46.00 42.82 24.95
C TYR A 267 -47.34 43.54 24.88
N GLU A 268 -48.37 42.96 24.24
CA GLU A 268 -49.70 43.57 24.18
C GLU A 268 -50.43 43.52 25.53
N SER A 269 -51.01 44.65 25.93
CA SER A 269 -51.59 44.86 27.26
C SER A 269 -52.87 44.05 27.54
N ASN A 270 -53.50 43.46 26.52
CA ASN A 270 -54.82 42.82 26.58
C ASN A 270 -54.78 41.29 26.33
N LEU A 271 -53.69 40.62 26.70
CA LEU A 271 -53.57 39.17 26.55
C LEU A 271 -54.32 38.42 27.66
N THR A 272 -55.07 37.39 27.28
CA THR A 272 -55.58 36.42 28.27
C THR A 272 -54.44 35.53 28.78
N PRO A 273 -54.47 35.07 30.05
CA PRO A 273 -53.42 34.18 30.58
C PRO A 273 -53.18 32.93 29.74
N SER A 274 -54.24 32.33 29.17
CA SER A 274 -54.11 31.16 28.29
C SER A 274 -53.38 31.47 26.97
N LEU A 275 -53.57 32.67 26.41
CA LEU A 275 -52.89 33.08 25.18
C LEU A 275 -51.41 33.38 25.46
N GLN A 276 -51.11 33.97 26.62
CA GLN A 276 -49.73 34.23 27.06
C GLN A 276 -48.94 32.93 27.22
N GLU A 277 -49.53 31.89 27.82
CA GLU A 277 -48.91 30.57 27.95
C GLU A 277 -48.64 29.92 26.57
N ARG A 278 -49.61 29.99 25.64
CA ARG A 278 -49.43 29.48 24.27
C ARG A 278 -48.31 30.20 23.52
N LEU A 279 -48.22 31.52 23.64
CA LEU A 279 -47.13 32.31 23.03
C LEU A 279 -45.76 31.97 23.61
N GLN A 280 -45.68 31.68 24.91
CA GLN A 280 -44.46 31.20 25.55
C GLN A 280 -44.05 29.81 25.05
N ILE A 281 -45.00 28.89 24.89
CA ILE A 281 -44.75 27.56 24.31
C ILE A 281 -44.19 27.69 22.89
N VAL A 282 -44.83 28.48 22.02
CA VAL A 282 -44.37 28.71 20.64
C VAL A 282 -42.96 29.31 20.63
N ASN A 283 -42.68 30.30 21.48
CA ASN A 283 -41.34 30.88 21.59
C ASN A 283 -40.29 29.86 22.04
N ARG A 284 -40.60 29.06 23.06
CA ARG A 284 -39.67 28.05 23.60
C ARG A 284 -39.37 26.98 22.54
N SER A 285 -40.41 26.48 21.87
CA SER A 285 -40.26 25.48 20.81
C SER A 285 -39.51 26.02 19.59
N GLY A 286 -39.78 27.26 19.17
CA GLY A 286 -39.09 27.87 18.04
C GLY A 286 -37.61 28.16 18.31
N ARG A 287 -37.26 28.64 19.51
CA ARG A 287 -35.86 28.79 19.94
C ARG A 287 -35.15 27.45 19.97
N HIS A 288 -35.78 26.42 20.55
CA HIS A 288 -35.20 25.08 20.60
C HIS A 288 -34.92 24.50 19.21
N LEU A 289 -35.81 24.72 18.24
CA LEU A 289 -35.60 24.28 16.85
C LEU A 289 -34.43 25.03 16.18
N LEU A 290 -34.28 26.33 16.42
CA LEU A 290 -33.11 27.09 15.94
C LEU A 290 -31.80 26.54 16.51
N ASP A 291 -31.79 26.22 17.80
CA ASP A 291 -30.62 25.66 18.46
C ASP A 291 -30.23 24.31 17.83
N LEU A 292 -31.21 23.40 17.66
CA LEU A 292 -30.98 22.11 16.99
C LEU A 292 -30.45 22.25 15.56
N ILE A 293 -30.99 23.19 14.79
CA ILE A 293 -30.52 23.47 13.43
C ILE A 293 -29.07 23.96 13.45
N ASN A 294 -28.72 24.84 14.39
CA ASN A 294 -27.35 25.35 14.52
C ASN A 294 -26.39 24.23 14.96
N ASP A 295 -26.80 23.35 15.87
CA ASP A 295 -26.01 22.20 16.32
C ASP A 295 -25.72 21.23 15.17
N ILE A 296 -26.72 20.92 14.33
CA ILE A 296 -26.55 20.07 13.14
C ILE A 296 -25.56 20.71 12.14
N LEU A 297 -25.64 22.03 11.95
CA LEU A 297 -24.69 22.74 11.09
C LEU A 297 -23.26 22.69 11.63
N ASP A 298 -23.11 22.95 12.93
CA ASP A 298 -21.81 22.94 13.58
C ASP A 298 -21.18 21.54 13.49
N LEU A 299 -21.97 20.49 13.72
CA LEU A 299 -21.55 19.10 13.53
C LEU A 299 -21.11 18.84 12.07
N SER A 300 -21.90 19.25 11.08
CA SER A 300 -21.56 19.07 9.66
C SER A 300 -20.27 19.80 9.26
N LYS A 301 -19.99 20.97 9.85
CA LYS A 301 -18.72 21.70 9.63
C LYS A 301 -17.54 20.99 10.27
N ILE A 302 -17.73 20.35 11.42
CA ILE A 302 -16.70 19.55 12.09
C ILE A 302 -16.38 18.30 11.26
N GLU A 303 -17.40 17.53 10.85
CA GLU A 303 -17.23 16.32 10.02
C GLU A 303 -16.50 16.60 8.70
N SER A 304 -16.74 17.76 8.10
CA SER A 304 -16.11 18.17 6.83
C SER A 304 -14.76 18.88 6.98
N GLY A 305 -14.27 19.05 8.22
CA GLY A 305 -13.01 19.77 8.50
C GLY A 305 -13.05 21.28 8.17
N ARG A 306 -14.25 21.86 7.99
CA ARG A 306 -14.44 23.28 7.64
C ARG A 306 -14.72 24.18 8.85
N MET A 307 -14.77 23.63 10.05
CA MET A 307 -14.93 24.40 11.28
C MET A 307 -13.68 25.25 11.53
N THR A 308 -13.85 26.57 11.62
CA THR A 308 -12.76 27.50 11.93
C THR A 308 -12.80 27.88 13.41
N LEU A 309 -11.65 27.74 14.08
CA LEU A 309 -11.46 28.27 15.43
C LEU A 309 -11.10 29.74 15.33
N ASN A 310 -11.64 30.56 16.23
CA ASN A 310 -11.31 31.98 16.33
C ASN A 310 -10.70 32.28 17.70
N PRO A 311 -9.40 32.01 17.90
CA PRO A 311 -8.73 32.28 19.17
C PRO A 311 -8.74 33.77 19.51
N SER A 312 -8.95 34.07 20.79
CA SER A 312 -8.94 35.42 21.34
C SER A 312 -8.50 35.39 22.79
N ASP A 313 -7.94 36.50 23.28
CA ASP A 313 -7.64 36.67 24.70
C ASP A 313 -8.91 37.05 25.46
N PHE A 314 -9.19 36.36 26.56
CA PHE A 314 -10.32 36.70 27.43
C PHE A 314 -10.08 36.30 28.89
N ASP A 315 -10.86 36.91 29.79
CA ASP A 315 -10.89 36.59 31.21
C ASP A 315 -11.67 35.28 31.43
N LEU A 316 -10.94 34.20 31.75
CA LEU A 316 -11.48 32.87 31.98
C LEU A 316 -12.37 32.84 33.23
N ILE A 317 -11.94 33.51 34.31
CA ILE A 317 -12.66 33.54 35.59
C ILE A 317 -14.01 34.21 35.39
N SER A 318 -14.02 35.38 34.75
CA SER A 318 -15.27 36.10 34.45
C SER A 318 -16.22 35.27 33.59
N MET A 319 -15.71 34.51 32.61
CA MET A 319 -16.54 33.61 31.80
C MET A 319 -17.14 32.48 32.65
N LEU A 320 -16.36 31.84 33.51
CA LEU A 320 -16.82 30.76 34.38
C LEU A 320 -17.87 31.26 35.39
N THR A 321 -17.66 32.43 36.01
CA THR A 321 -18.65 33.06 36.88
C THR A 321 -19.96 33.35 36.15
N SER A 322 -19.90 33.82 34.89
CA SER A 322 -21.11 34.04 34.09
C SER A 322 -21.88 32.74 33.81
N ILE A 323 -21.16 31.62 33.58
CA ILE A 323 -21.78 30.30 33.39
C ILE A 323 -22.44 29.84 34.70
N GLU A 324 -21.75 30.00 35.84
CA GLU A 324 -22.27 29.65 37.16
C GLU A 324 -23.58 30.39 37.45
N GLU A 325 -23.59 31.72 37.34
CA GLU A 325 -24.77 32.57 37.55
C GLU A 325 -25.95 32.15 36.67
N MET A 326 -25.70 31.84 35.40
CA MET A 326 -26.73 31.41 34.45
C MET A 326 -27.40 30.10 34.88
N PHE A 327 -26.64 29.14 35.42
CA PHE A 327 -27.16 27.83 35.82
C PHE A 327 -27.72 27.80 37.25
N GLN A 328 -27.29 28.69 38.14
CA GLN A 328 -27.83 28.80 39.51
C GLN A 328 -29.36 28.90 39.52
N VAL A 329 -29.94 29.69 38.61
CA VAL A 329 -31.40 29.84 38.48
C VAL A 329 -32.09 28.51 38.15
N LYS A 330 -31.50 27.69 37.27
CA LYS A 330 -32.06 26.39 36.87
C LYS A 330 -31.93 25.35 37.98
N VAL A 331 -30.81 25.36 38.68
CA VAL A 331 -30.48 24.41 39.74
C VAL A 331 -31.33 24.66 40.99
N GLN A 332 -31.58 25.93 41.35
CA GLN A 332 -32.51 26.30 42.43
C GLN A 332 -33.92 25.76 42.23
N SER A 333 -34.42 25.75 40.98
CA SER A 333 -35.76 25.20 40.67
C SER A 333 -35.88 23.68 40.86
N LYS A 334 -34.75 22.97 40.91
CA LYS A 334 -34.65 21.53 41.11
C LYS A 334 -34.09 21.15 42.50
N GLU A 335 -33.84 22.13 43.39
CA GLU A 335 -33.18 21.92 44.69
C GLU A 335 -31.83 21.17 44.59
N LEU A 336 -31.11 21.37 43.48
CA LEU A 336 -29.78 20.79 43.27
C LEU A 336 -28.68 21.67 43.88
N GLN A 337 -27.49 21.12 44.09
CA GLN A 337 -26.29 21.90 44.40
C GLN A 337 -25.43 22.06 43.15
N LEU A 338 -25.02 23.29 42.84
CA LEU A 338 -24.06 23.60 41.77
C LEU A 338 -22.77 24.11 42.40
N ILE A 339 -21.65 23.45 42.12
CA ILE A 339 -20.35 23.73 42.74
C ILE A 339 -19.33 24.02 41.65
N PHE A 340 -18.62 25.15 41.76
CA PHE A 340 -17.48 25.49 40.90
C PHE A 340 -16.20 25.40 41.73
N GLU A 341 -15.37 24.41 41.44
CA GLU A 341 -14.08 24.20 42.09
C GLU A 341 -12.97 24.68 41.15
N LEU A 342 -12.47 25.90 41.40
CA LEU A 342 -11.41 26.52 40.63
C LEU A 342 -10.09 26.42 41.37
N ASP A 343 -9.10 25.77 40.75
CA ASP A 343 -7.77 25.62 41.32
C ASP A 343 -7.06 26.99 41.38
N PRO A 344 -6.32 27.36 42.46
CA PRO A 344 -5.73 28.70 42.60
C PRO A 344 -4.71 29.05 41.51
N ASP A 345 -4.12 28.03 40.87
CA ASP A 345 -3.06 28.18 39.87
C ASP A 345 -3.58 28.40 38.44
N ILE A 346 -4.90 28.45 38.24
CA ILE A 346 -5.45 28.71 36.90
C ILE A 346 -5.17 30.16 36.44
N PRO A 347 -4.77 30.36 35.18
CA PRO A 347 -4.51 31.68 34.64
C PRO A 347 -5.83 32.46 34.48
N LYS A 348 -5.81 33.73 34.91
CA LYS A 348 -6.96 34.62 34.74
C LYS A 348 -7.30 34.88 33.27
N PHE A 349 -6.28 35.03 32.42
CA PHE A 349 -6.45 35.29 30.99
C PHE A 349 -5.93 34.10 30.17
N VAL A 350 -6.69 33.69 29.16
CA VAL A 350 -6.36 32.58 28.26
C VAL A 350 -6.55 32.98 26.81
N HIS A 351 -5.79 32.34 25.91
CA HIS A 351 -5.86 32.54 24.47
C HIS A 351 -6.47 31.31 23.79
N THR A 352 -7.78 31.34 23.52
CA THR A 352 -8.50 30.26 22.82
C THR A 352 -9.81 30.77 22.23
N ASP A 353 -10.60 29.90 21.59
CA ASP A 353 -11.94 30.27 21.11
C ASP A 353 -12.93 30.31 22.28
N LYS A 354 -13.16 31.52 22.80
CA LYS A 354 -14.09 31.78 23.90
C LYS A 354 -15.48 31.20 23.63
N LYS A 355 -16.00 31.36 22.40
CA LYS A 355 -17.37 30.96 22.06
C LYS A 355 -17.50 29.44 22.06
N LYS A 356 -16.52 28.74 21.51
CA LYS A 356 -16.52 27.26 21.46
C LYS A 356 -16.27 26.66 22.83
N LEU A 357 -15.34 27.19 23.63
CA LEU A 357 -15.16 26.73 25.01
C LEU A 357 -16.43 26.94 25.84
N TYR A 358 -17.06 28.12 25.74
CA TYR A 358 -18.33 28.39 26.39
C TYR A 358 -19.42 27.38 25.98
N GLN A 359 -19.56 27.10 24.68
CA GLN A 359 -20.53 26.13 24.14
C GLN A 359 -20.31 24.72 24.71
N VAL A 360 -19.05 24.25 24.77
CA VAL A 360 -18.70 22.95 25.34
C VAL A 360 -19.13 22.86 26.81
N LEU A 361 -18.75 23.85 27.63
CA LEU A 361 -19.06 23.85 29.06
C LEU A 361 -20.57 23.95 29.32
N VAL A 362 -21.28 24.79 28.58
CA VAL A 362 -22.75 24.90 28.69
C VAL A 362 -23.45 23.61 28.30
N ASN A 363 -22.97 22.89 27.27
CA ASN A 363 -23.55 21.62 26.86
C ASN A 363 -23.33 20.52 27.92
N LEU A 364 -22.10 20.41 28.45
CA LEU A 364 -21.80 19.42 29.49
C LEU A 364 -22.56 19.69 30.79
N LEU A 365 -22.55 20.93 31.29
CA LEU A 365 -23.29 21.31 32.50
C LEU A 365 -24.80 21.21 32.29
N GLY A 366 -25.29 21.58 31.11
CA GLY A 366 -26.68 21.43 30.73
C GLY A 366 -27.14 19.98 30.78
N ASN A 367 -26.32 19.05 30.26
CA ASN A 367 -26.58 17.61 30.33
C ASN A 367 -26.55 17.11 31.77
N ALA A 368 -25.52 17.45 32.55
CA ALA A 368 -25.42 17.08 33.95
C ALA A 368 -26.68 17.49 34.74
N ILE A 369 -27.06 18.77 34.70
CA ILE A 369 -28.26 19.28 35.40
C ILE A 369 -29.56 18.65 34.88
N LYS A 370 -29.62 18.29 33.60
CA LYS A 370 -30.77 17.62 33.02
C LYS A 370 -30.97 16.22 33.61
N PHE A 371 -29.89 15.44 33.75
CA PHE A 371 -29.92 14.03 34.17
C PHE A 371 -29.75 13.82 35.69
N THR A 372 -29.39 14.86 36.44
CA THR A 372 -29.46 14.85 37.90
C THR A 372 -30.83 15.35 38.38
N ASN A 373 -31.49 14.56 39.24
CA ASN A 373 -32.77 14.92 39.87
C ASN A 373 -32.61 15.36 41.33
N GLN A 374 -31.65 14.77 42.05
CA GLN A 374 -31.26 15.12 43.42
C GLN A 374 -29.74 14.98 43.56
N GLY A 375 -29.12 15.81 44.40
CA GLY A 375 -27.67 15.80 44.63
C GLY A 375 -26.97 17.02 44.04
N SER A 376 -25.77 16.82 43.46
CA SER A 376 -24.88 17.90 43.06
C SER A 376 -24.33 17.75 41.64
N VAL A 377 -24.07 18.88 41.01
CA VAL A 377 -23.28 19.00 39.78
C VAL A 377 -22.07 19.88 40.08
N THR A 378 -20.88 19.39 39.75
CA THR A 378 -19.61 20.05 40.06
C THR A 378 -18.82 20.30 38.79
N LEU A 379 -18.44 21.55 38.53
CA LEU A 379 -17.41 21.89 37.54
C LEU A 379 -16.08 22.07 38.25
N ARG A 380 -15.07 21.24 37.92
CA ARG A 380 -13.69 21.43 38.37
C ARG A 380 -12.83 21.97 37.24
N VAL A 381 -12.02 22.98 37.54
CA VAL A 381 -11.05 23.52 36.59
C VAL A 381 -9.67 23.50 37.24
N ARG A 382 -8.76 22.71 36.67
CA ARG A 382 -7.40 22.49 37.19
C ARG A 382 -6.35 22.83 36.16
N ALA A 383 -5.21 23.34 36.59
CA ALA A 383 -4.03 23.49 35.74
C ALA A 383 -3.19 22.20 35.83
N ALA A 384 -3.13 21.42 34.76
CA ALA A 384 -2.46 20.11 34.75
C ALA A 384 -0.95 20.23 34.50
N GLN A 385 -0.56 21.07 33.54
CA GLN A 385 0.84 21.32 33.17
C GLN A 385 1.00 22.76 32.69
N ARG A 386 2.12 23.39 33.04
CA ARG A 386 2.44 24.76 32.66
C ARG A 386 3.88 24.82 32.15
N ASP A 387 4.01 25.11 30.87
CA ASP A 387 5.29 25.43 30.25
C ASP A 387 5.48 26.96 30.23
N GLN A 388 6.64 27.42 29.75
CA GLN A 388 6.93 28.86 29.66
C GLN A 388 5.96 29.60 28.71
N THR A 389 5.33 28.89 27.77
CA THR A 389 4.50 29.49 26.69
C THR A 389 3.07 28.95 26.63
N SER A 390 2.73 27.89 27.36
CA SER A 390 1.41 27.26 27.30
C SER A 390 0.98 26.69 28.66
N CYS A 391 -0.32 26.59 28.88
CA CYS A 391 -0.90 25.98 30.07
C CYS A 391 -2.01 25.02 29.65
N HIS A 392 -1.93 23.78 30.11
CA HIS A 392 -2.97 22.78 29.95
C HIS A 392 -3.99 22.91 31.07
N LEU A 393 -5.21 23.31 30.70
CA LEU A 393 -6.35 23.37 31.61
C LEU A 393 -7.21 22.12 31.44
N CYS A 394 -7.52 21.48 32.55
CA CYS A 394 -8.44 20.36 32.63
C CYS A 394 -9.78 20.87 33.16
N PHE A 395 -10.85 20.63 32.40
CA PHE A 395 -12.23 20.91 32.80
C PHE A 395 -12.93 19.57 33.02
N GLU A 396 -13.51 19.40 34.20
CA GLU A 396 -14.20 18.18 34.60
C GLU A 396 -15.61 18.55 35.07
N VAL A 397 -16.63 17.88 34.53
CA VAL A 397 -18.02 18.01 34.98
C VAL A 397 -18.41 16.69 35.63
N GLU A 398 -18.61 16.72 36.94
CA GLU A 398 -19.11 15.58 37.72
C GLU A 398 -20.58 15.81 38.08
N GLU A 399 -21.37 14.73 38.05
CA GLU A 399 -22.79 14.75 38.39
C GLU A 399 -23.17 13.50 39.18
N THR A 400 -24.16 13.60 40.08
CA THR A 400 -24.57 12.51 40.98
C THR A 400 -25.88 11.83 40.58
N GLY A 401 -26.28 11.96 39.33
CA GLY A 401 -27.52 11.46 38.75
C GLY A 401 -27.44 10.00 38.32
N VAL A 402 -28.21 9.65 37.28
CA VAL A 402 -28.44 8.26 36.87
C VAL A 402 -27.23 7.58 36.23
N GLY A 403 -26.20 8.34 35.87
CA GLY A 403 -25.04 7.85 35.15
C GLY A 403 -25.39 7.28 33.77
N ILE A 404 -24.41 6.60 33.15
CA ILE A 404 -24.54 5.99 31.83
C ILE A 404 -24.28 4.49 31.97
N ALA A 405 -25.15 3.66 31.39
CA ALA A 405 -24.98 2.21 31.45
C ALA A 405 -23.69 1.78 30.72
N PRO A 406 -22.94 0.77 31.21
CA PRO A 406 -21.69 0.35 30.57
C PRO A 406 -21.82 -0.03 29.10
N THR A 407 -22.97 -0.59 28.69
CA THR A 407 -23.28 -0.96 27.31
C THR A 407 -23.50 0.22 26.36
N GLU A 408 -23.68 1.42 26.90
CA GLU A 408 -23.86 2.66 26.14
C GLU A 408 -22.58 3.51 26.09
N MET A 409 -21.55 3.13 26.85
CA MET A 409 -20.29 3.87 26.92
C MET A 409 -19.53 3.87 25.59
N ASP A 410 -19.58 2.76 24.85
CA ASP A 410 -18.94 2.62 23.54
C ASP A 410 -19.68 3.38 22.40
N LYS A 411 -20.84 3.98 22.71
CA LYS A 411 -21.69 4.73 21.74
C LYS A 411 -21.66 6.25 21.95
N LEU A 412 -20.89 6.75 22.92
CA LEU A 412 -20.77 8.18 23.26
C LEU A 412 -19.91 8.97 22.28
#